data_AF-A0A7C3SGE5-F1
#
_entry.id   AF-A0A7C3SGE5-F1
#
_cell.length_a   1.000
_cell.length_b   1.000
_cell.length_c   1.000
_cell.angle_alpha   90.00
_cell.angle_beta   90.00
_cell.angle_gamma   90.00
#
_symmetry.space_group_name_H-M   'P 1'
#
loop_
_entity.id
_entity.type
_entity.pdbx_description
1 polymer ?
#
loop_
_entity_poly.entity_id
_entity_poly.type
_entity_poly.pdbx_seq_one_letter_code
_entity_poly.pdbx_strand_id
1 'polypeptide(L)' 'MDVKNLNDVPAFITKDGSEIRELLAYRNSCIRNQSLAEARLPLGASTTANDWFRMQEFR' A
#
# COMPACT_ATOMS: atom_id res chain seq x y z
N MET A 1 -17.47 4.76 2.09
CA MET A 1 -16.51 4.35 1.04
C MET A 1 -16.44 5.48 0.04
N ASP A 2 -15.25 5.99 -0.25
CA ASP A 2 -15.04 7.13 -1.16
C ASP A 2 -14.34 6.61 -2.42
N VAL A 3 -14.76 7.08 -3.61
CA VAL A 3 -14.17 6.67 -4.89
C VAL A 3 -13.24 7.80 -5.33
N LYS A 4 -11.94 7.52 -5.39
CA LYS A 4 -10.91 8.49 -5.78
C LYS A 4 -10.26 8.08 -7.08
N ASN A 5 -9.89 9.07 -7.89
CA ASN A 5 -9.03 8.83 -9.05
C ASN A 5 -7.64 8.41 -8.56
N LEU A 6 -7.09 7.33 -9.13
CA LEU A 6 -5.79 6.80 -8.73
C LEU A 6 -4.67 7.84 -8.85
N ASN A 7 -4.74 8.70 -9.87
CA ASN A 7 -3.72 9.72 -10.14
C ASN A 7 -3.71 10.84 -9.08
N ASP A 8 -4.83 11.02 -8.36
CA ASP A 8 -4.94 12.05 -7.31
C ASP A 8 -4.48 11.53 -5.94
N VAL A 9 -4.24 10.22 -5.81
CA VAL A 9 -3.72 9.64 -4.58
C VAL A 9 -2.19 9.76 -4.59
N PRO A 10 -1.57 10.46 -3.62
CA PRO A 10 -0.13 10.64 -3.60
C PRO A 10 0.58 9.30 -3.34
N ALA A 11 1.67 9.08 -4.07
CA ALA A 11 2.62 8.00 -3.79
C ALA A 11 3.81 8.56 -2.99
N PHE A 12 4.48 7.68 -2.24
CA PHE A 12 5.77 7.98 -1.63
C PHE A 12 6.84 7.03 -2.15
N ILE A 13 8.09 7.51 -2.19
CA ILE A 13 9.24 6.73 -2.61
C ILE A 13 9.86 6.04 -1.39
N THR A 14 10.04 4.72 -1.48
CA THR A 14 10.72 3.92 -0.46
C THR A 14 12.23 3.98 -0.61
N LYS A 15 12.95 3.43 0.36
CA LYS A 15 14.42 3.35 0.34
C LYS A 15 14.97 2.57 -0.86
N ASP A 16 14.22 1.58 -1.37
CA ASP A 16 14.61 0.80 -2.55
C ASP A 16 14.16 1.41 -3.87
N GLY A 17 13.59 2.62 -3.84
CA GLY A 17 13.18 3.35 -5.03
C GLY A 17 11.84 2.88 -5.63
N SER A 18 11.09 2.01 -4.96
CA SER A 18 9.71 1.73 -5.34
C SER A 18 8.76 2.87 -4.95
N GLU A 19 7.75 3.08 -5.78
CA GLU A 19 6.62 3.98 -5.48
C GLU A 19 5.54 3.16 -4.77
N ILE A 20 5.16 3.57 -3.56
CA ILE A 20 4.05 2.96 -2.82
C ILE A 20 2.91 3.97 -2.67
N ARG A 21 1.69 3.50 -2.92
CA ARG A 21 0.45 4.28 -2.77
C ARG A 21 -0.54 3.53 -1.88
N GLU A 22 -0.99 4.17 -0.80
CA GLU A 22 -2.01 3.63 0.08
C GLU A 22 -3.40 3.84 -0.53
N LEU A 23 -4.06 2.75 -0.94
CA LEU A 23 -5.38 2.79 -1.59
C LEU A 23 -6.52 2.60 -0.60
N LEU A 24 -6.36 1.67 0.34
CA LEU A 24 -7.35 1.40 1.38
C LEU A 24 -6.66 1.27 2.74
N ALA A 25 -7.08 2.11 3.67
CA ALA A 25 -6.70 2.09 5.07
C ALA A 25 -7.84 2.67 5.92
N TYR A 26 -7.79 2.44 7.23
CA TYR A 26 -8.79 2.95 8.18
C TYR A 26 -8.92 4.49 8.17
N ARG A 27 -7.87 5.20 7.71
CA ARG A 27 -7.81 6.67 7.67
C ARG A 27 -8.52 7.25 6.45
N ASN A 28 -8.68 6.45 5.40
CA ASN A 28 -9.20 6.89 4.10
C ASN A 28 -10.40 6.07 3.62
N SER A 29 -10.82 5.06 4.39
CA SER A 29 -11.93 4.17 4.08
C SER A 29 -12.56 3.60 5.36
N CYS A 30 -13.68 2.88 5.22
CA CYS A 30 -14.35 2.22 6.34
C CYS A 30 -13.78 0.83 6.69
N ILE A 31 -12.70 0.39 6.01
CA ILE A 31 -12.12 -0.93 6.25
C ILE A 31 -11.33 -0.93 7.56
N ARG A 32 -11.40 -2.03 8.32
CA ARG A 32 -10.82 -2.13 9.67
C ARG A 32 -9.69 -3.14 9.79
N ASN A 33 -9.85 -4.30 9.16
CA ASN A 33 -8.96 -5.44 9.38
C ASN A 33 -8.03 -5.71 8.19
N GLN A 34 -8.14 -4.92 7.13
CA GLN A 34 -7.34 -5.07 5.94
C GLN A 34 -6.78 -3.71 5.54
N SER A 35 -5.77 -3.73 4.69
CA SER A 35 -5.27 -2.57 3.97
C SER A 35 -4.90 -3.00 2.56
N LEU A 36 -4.86 -2.03 1.65
CA LEU A 36 -4.41 -2.25 0.28
C LEU A 36 -3.48 -1.11 -0.12
N ALA A 37 -2.35 -1.47 -0.69
CA ALA A 37 -1.42 -0.54 -1.31
C ALA A 37 -1.00 -1.05 -2.69
N GLU A 38 -0.77 -0.11 -3.61
CA GLU A 38 -0.12 -0.37 -4.89
C GLU A 38 1.39 -0.17 -4.72
N ALA A 39 2.18 -1.05 -5.34
CA ALA A 39 3.62 -0.89 -5.47
C ALA A 39 4.01 -0.83 -6.95
N ARG A 40 4.71 0.22 -7.35
CA ARG A 40 5.27 0.37 -8.70
C ARG A 40 6.79 0.35 -8.62
N LEU A 41 7.39 -0.43 -9.51
CA LEU A 41 8.83 -0.67 -9.51
C LEU A 41 9.42 -0.30 -10.87
N PRO A 42 10.66 0.19 -10.89
CA PRO A 42 11.45 0.26 -12.12
C PRO A 42 11.58 -1.12 -12.77
N LEU A 43 11.78 -1.14 -14.09
CA LEU A 43 12.03 -2.38 -14.82
C LEU A 43 13.27 -3.10 -14.26
N GLY A 44 13.13 -4.41 -14.01
CA GLY A 44 14.20 -5.24 -13.45
C GLY A 44 14.43 -5.07 -11.95
N ALA A 45 13.67 -4.21 -11.26
CA ALA A 45 13.74 -4.08 -9.82
C ALA A 45 12.79 -5.04 -9.11
N SER A 46 13.08 -5.31 -7.83
CA SER A 46 12.22 -6.07 -6.92
C SER A 46 12.06 -5.29 -5.62
N THR A 47 10.91 -5.44 -4.96
CA THR A 47 10.73 -4.87 -3.62
C THR A 47 11.70 -5.54 -2.66
N THR A 48 12.22 -4.76 -1.72
CA THR A 48 12.92 -5.30 -0.56
C THR A 48 11.92 -6.12 0.25
N ALA A 49 12.29 -7.36 0.56
CA ALA A 49 11.50 -8.19 1.46
C ALA A 49 11.36 -7.46 2.79
N ASN A 50 10.13 -7.16 3.18
CA ASN A 50 9.84 -6.68 4.52
C ASN A 50 9.36 -7.87 5.35
N ASP A 51 10.00 -8.10 6.49
CA ASP A 51 9.60 -9.12 7.45
C ASP A 51 8.36 -8.64 8.20
N TRP A 52 7.22 -8.61 7.50
CA TRP A 52 5.93 -8.37 8.12
C TRP A 52 5.62 -9.56 9.03
N PHE A 53 5.78 -9.37 10.34
CA PHE A 53 5.16 -10.28 11.30
C PHE A 53 3.66 -10.31 11.00
N ARG A 54 3.22 -11.47 10.52
CA ARG A 54 1.87 -11.86 10.13
C ARG A 54 0.79 -11.15 10.95
N MET A 55 0.08 -10.22 10.32
CA MET A 55 -1.17 -9.67 10.86
C MET A 55 -2.25 -10.73 10.67
N GLN A 56 -2.48 -11.56 11.70
CA GLN A 56 -3.60 -12.51 11.74
C GLN A 56 -4.89 -11.74 12.02
N GLU A 57 -5.93 -11.94 11.22
CA GLU A 57 -7.30 -11.69 11.70
C GLU A 57 -7.60 -12.72 12.80
N PHE A 58 -7.76 -12.27 14.05
CA PHE A 58 -8.43 -13.07 15.07
C PHE A 58 -9.93 -13.10 14.72
N ARG A 59 -10.44 -14.31 14.52
CA ARG A 59 -11.87 -14.61 14.39
C ARG A 59 -12.63 -14.27 15.66
#